data_AF-A0AAW4F573-F1
#
_entry.id   AF-A0AAW4F573-F1
#
_cell.length_a   1.000
_cell.length_b   1.000
_cell.length_c   1.000
_cell.angle_alpha   90.00
_cell.angle_beta   90.00
_cell.angle_gamma   90.00
#
_symmetry.space_group_name_H-M   'P 1'
#
loop_
_entity.id
_entity.type
_entity.pdbx_description
1 polymer ?
#
loop_
_entity_poly.entity_id
_entity_poly.type
_entity_poly.pdbx_seq_one_letter_code
_entity_poly.pdbx_strand_id
1 'polypeptide(L)'
;WDYGKSTQTRLEPSVAAAKAGKLPEAFFWTDAENNDVPVTAEELIALSEAAEQAMFTKGMEIHVRQRTMKKELEKLTSADEILAYRVDWK
;
A
#
# COMPACT_ATOMS: atom_id res chain seq x y z
N TRP A 1 3.95 7.01 -3.62
CA TRP A 1 3.50 5.66 -3.26
C TRP A 1 1.99 5.68 -3.18
N ASP A 2 1.32 4.97 -4.08
CA ASP A 2 -0.13 4.93 -4.24
C ASP A 2 -0.73 3.52 -4.15
N TYR A 3 0.06 2.46 -3.91
CA TYR A 3 -0.42 1.15 -3.40
C TYR A 3 -0.95 1.25 -1.95
N GLY A 4 -1.72 2.28 -1.65
CA GLY A 4 -2.38 2.46 -0.36
C GLY A 4 -3.78 1.85 -0.38
N LYS A 5 -4.48 1.99 0.74
CA LYS A 5 -5.83 1.42 0.92
C LYS A 5 -6.84 1.89 -0.14
N SER A 6 -6.72 3.12 -0.62
CA SER A 6 -7.58 3.64 -1.70
C SER A 6 -7.43 2.84 -3.00
N THR A 7 -6.22 2.47 -3.39
CA THR A 7 -5.97 1.65 -4.59
C THR A 7 -6.47 0.22 -4.41
N GLN A 8 -6.26 -0.36 -3.23
CA GLN A 8 -6.82 -1.68 -2.88
C GLN A 8 -8.35 -1.69 -3.01
N THR A 9 -9.05 -0.71 -2.41
CA THR A 9 -10.50 -0.61 -2.48
C THR A 9 -11.03 -0.43 -3.90
N ARG A 10 -10.28 0.28 -4.77
CA ARG A 10 -10.65 0.42 -6.19
C ARG A 10 -10.52 -0.89 -6.96
N LEU A 11 -9.52 -1.70 -6.65
CA LEU A 11 -9.25 -3.00 -7.27
C LEU A 11 -10.25 -4.09 -6.83
N GLU A 12 -10.71 -4.00 -5.58
CA GLU A 12 -11.41 -5.08 -4.86
C GLU A 12 -12.60 -5.71 -5.63
N PRO A 13 -13.52 -4.97 -6.26
CA PRO A 13 -14.64 -5.58 -6.97
C PRO A 13 -14.20 -6.44 -8.16
N SER A 14 -13.27 -5.93 -8.96
CA SER A 14 -12.76 -6.62 -10.15
C SER A 14 -11.89 -7.82 -9.76
N VAL A 15 -11.08 -7.68 -8.70
CA VAL A 15 -10.28 -8.80 -8.16
C VAL A 15 -11.18 -9.91 -7.61
N ALA A 16 -12.26 -9.55 -6.91
CA ALA A 16 -13.23 -10.54 -6.42
C ALA A 16 -13.92 -11.28 -7.57
N ALA A 17 -14.29 -10.58 -8.64
CA ALA A 17 -14.83 -11.20 -9.85
C ALA A 17 -13.82 -12.15 -10.52
N ALA A 18 -12.55 -11.73 -10.64
CA ALA A 18 -11.47 -12.56 -11.17
C ALA A 18 -11.24 -13.83 -10.35
N LYS A 19 -11.13 -13.72 -9.02
CA LYS A 19 -10.98 -14.87 -8.11
C LYS A 19 -12.16 -15.83 -8.15
N ALA A 20 -13.36 -15.33 -8.45
CA ALA A 20 -14.57 -16.15 -8.59
C ALA A 20 -14.75 -16.76 -9.99
N GLY A 21 -13.84 -16.50 -10.94
CA GLY A 21 -13.99 -16.93 -12.34
C GLY A 21 -15.17 -16.25 -13.05
N LYS A 22 -15.54 -15.05 -12.60
CA LYS A 22 -16.69 -14.26 -13.10
C LYS A 22 -16.27 -12.96 -13.80
N LEU A 23 -14.97 -12.77 -14.02
CA LEU A 23 -14.48 -11.64 -14.79
C LEU A 23 -14.96 -11.81 -16.25
N PRO A 24 -15.58 -10.79 -16.87
CA PRO A 24 -15.99 -10.88 -18.27
C PRO A 24 -14.80 -11.14 -19.21
N GLU A 25 -14.99 -11.96 -20.26
CA GLU A 25 -13.91 -12.25 -21.25
C GLU A 25 -13.39 -10.99 -21.96
N ALA A 26 -14.23 -9.95 -22.11
CA ALA A 26 -13.87 -8.67 -22.71
C ALA A 26 -13.58 -7.59 -21.64
N PHE A 27 -13.14 -7.97 -20.44
CA PHE A 27 -12.77 -7.01 -19.42
C PHE A 27 -11.52 -6.20 -19.84
N PHE A 28 -11.57 -4.90 -19.60
CA PHE A 28 -10.47 -3.97 -19.83
C PHE A 28 -10.48 -2.90 -18.73
N TRP A 29 -9.33 -2.25 -18.55
CA TRP A 29 -9.22 -1.06 -17.75
C TRP A 29 -8.89 0.13 -18.65
N THR A 30 -9.57 1.24 -18.42
CA THR A 30 -9.26 2.52 -19.04
C THR A 30 -8.07 3.18 -18.33
N ASP A 31 -7.02 3.50 -19.08
CA ASP A 31 -5.86 4.25 -18.57
C ASP A 31 -6.17 5.75 -18.37
N ALA A 32 -5.17 6.55 -17.97
CA ALA A 32 -5.35 7.97 -17.71
C ALA A 32 -5.68 8.80 -18.98
N GLU A 33 -5.35 8.26 -20.15
CA GLU A 33 -5.58 8.86 -21.46
C GLU A 33 -6.87 8.38 -22.12
N ASN A 34 -7.64 7.54 -21.44
CA ASN A 34 -8.86 6.87 -21.92
C ASN A 34 -8.66 5.81 -23.00
N ASN A 35 -7.51 5.13 -23.01
CA ASN A 35 -7.32 3.94 -23.84
C ASN A 35 -7.77 2.68 -23.10
N ASP A 36 -8.43 1.78 -23.82
CA ASP A 36 -8.80 0.47 -23.30
C ASP A 36 -7.57 -0.45 -23.25
N VAL A 37 -7.14 -0.78 -22.05
CA VAL A 37 -6.04 -1.70 -21.78
C VAL A 37 -6.63 -3.06 -21.38
N PRO A 38 -6.45 -4.12 -22.19
CA PRO A 38 -6.84 -5.46 -21.79
C PRO A 38 -6.13 -5.86 -20.50
N VAL A 39 -6.87 -6.44 -19.56
CA VAL A 39 -6.33 -6.93 -18.29
C VAL A 39 -6.91 -8.31 -18.04
N THR A 40 -6.06 -9.32 -17.89
CA THR A 40 -6.51 -10.69 -17.59
C THR A 40 -6.88 -10.85 -16.12
N ALA A 41 -7.60 -11.92 -15.80
CA ALA A 41 -7.90 -12.28 -14.42
C ALA A 41 -6.60 -12.52 -13.62
N GLU A 42 -5.62 -13.19 -14.23
CA GLU A 42 -4.31 -13.47 -13.64
C GLU A 42 -3.53 -12.18 -13.34
N GLU A 43 -3.47 -11.25 -14.30
CA GLU A 43 -2.78 -9.97 -14.13
C GLU A 43 -3.41 -9.13 -13.02
N LEU A 44 -4.74 -9.10 -12.96
CA LEU A 44 -5.46 -8.34 -11.95
C LEU A 44 -5.26 -8.92 -10.54
N ILE A 45 -5.26 -10.25 -10.41
CA ILE A 45 -4.97 -10.93 -9.13
C ILE A 45 -3.53 -10.64 -8.71
N ALA A 46 -2.56 -10.81 -9.61
CA ALA A 46 -1.15 -10.55 -9.33
C ALA A 46 -0.90 -9.10 -8.91
N LEU A 47 -1.55 -8.13 -9.55
CA LEU A 47 -1.49 -6.72 -9.17
C LEU A 47 -2.03 -6.49 -7.75
N SER A 48 -3.15 -7.11 -7.40
CA SER A 48 -3.74 -7.01 -6.06
C SER A 48 -2.81 -7.58 -5.00
N GLU A 49 -2.21 -8.74 -5.25
CA GLU A 49 -1.27 -9.40 -4.33
C GLU A 49 0.01 -8.57 -4.14
N ALA A 50 0.55 -8.02 -5.22
CA ALA A 50 1.70 -7.12 -5.16
C ALA A 50 1.40 -5.86 -4.34
N ALA A 51 0.21 -5.27 -4.53
CA ALA A 51 -0.24 -4.12 -3.75
C ALA A 51 -0.38 -4.46 -2.25
N GLU A 52 -1.00 -5.59 -1.92
CA GLU A 52 -1.15 -6.07 -0.54
C GLU A 52 0.20 -6.34 0.13
N GLN A 53 1.14 -6.98 -0.58
CA GLN A 53 2.48 -7.22 -0.08
C GLN A 53 3.25 -5.92 0.17
N ALA A 54 3.12 -4.94 -0.73
CA ALA A 54 3.73 -3.62 -0.55
C ALA A 54 3.13 -2.89 0.66
N MET A 55 1.80 -2.93 0.83
CA MET A 55 1.10 -2.37 2.01
C MET A 55 1.58 -3.01 3.30
N PHE A 56 1.68 -4.33 3.34
CA PHE A 56 2.15 -5.08 4.51
C PHE A 56 3.59 -4.71 4.85
N THR A 57 4.48 -4.77 3.86
CA THR A 57 5.92 -4.50 4.02
C THR A 57 6.13 -3.12 4.63
N LYS A 58 5.48 -2.09 4.08
CA LYS A 58 5.63 -0.78 4.67
C LYS A 58 4.89 -0.60 5.99
N GLY A 59 3.75 -1.27 6.19
CA GLY A 59 3.11 -1.35 7.50
C GLY A 59 4.09 -1.81 8.58
N MET A 60 4.92 -2.80 8.26
CA MET A 60 5.99 -3.27 9.13
C MET A 60 7.10 -2.25 9.33
N GLU A 61 7.57 -1.58 8.27
CA GLU A 61 8.56 -0.49 8.39
C GLU A 61 8.05 0.64 9.31
N ILE A 62 6.79 1.05 9.12
CA ILE A 62 6.11 2.04 9.97
C ILE A 62 6.09 1.57 11.42
N HIS A 63 5.66 0.33 11.66
CA HIS A 63 5.60 -0.22 13.00
C HIS A 63 6.98 -0.23 13.69
N VAL A 64 8.01 -0.69 12.98
CA VAL A 64 9.38 -0.76 13.49
C VAL A 64 9.92 0.65 13.80
N ARG A 65 9.72 1.61 12.90
CA ARG A 65 10.16 2.99 13.12
C ARG A 65 9.45 3.59 14.32
N GLN A 66 8.13 3.47 14.42
CA GLN A 66 7.36 3.96 15.56
C GLN A 66 7.82 3.36 16.88
N ARG A 67 8.11 2.04 16.91
CA ARG A 67 8.64 1.37 18.11
C ARG A 67 10.03 1.88 18.49
N THR A 68 10.89 2.12 17.51
CA THR A 68 12.23 2.69 17.72
C THR A 68 12.13 4.10 18.28
N MET A 69 11.28 4.94 17.68
CA MET A 69 11.03 6.29 18.17
C MET A 69 10.56 6.32 19.63
N LYS A 70 9.61 5.45 20.00
CA LYS A 70 9.14 5.35 21.39
C LYS A 70 10.29 5.11 22.37
N LYS A 71 11.19 4.16 22.05
CA LYS A 71 12.37 3.87 22.88
C LYS A 71 13.39 5.01 22.90
N GLU A 72 13.51 5.78 21.82
CA GLU A 72 14.39 6.95 21.76
C GLU A 72 13.83 8.08 22.63
N LEU A 73 12.52 8.36 22.51
CA LEU A 73 11.81 9.37 23.30
C LEU A 73 11.85 9.07 24.80
N GLU A 74 11.72 7.80 25.20
CA GLU A 74 11.84 7.36 26.61
C GLU A 74 13.19 7.69 27.26
N LYS A 75 14.23 7.94 26.46
CA LYS A 75 15.59 8.24 26.95
C LYS A 75 15.88 9.74 27.05
N LEU A 76 15.01 10.59 26.52
CA LEU A 76 15.23 12.04 26.55
C LEU A 76 14.86 12.57 27.93
N THR A 77 15.73 13.39 28.53
CA THR A 77 15.60 13.83 29.92
C THR A 77 15.55 15.36 30.07
N SER A 78 15.79 16.11 29.00
CA SER A 78 15.76 17.58 29.01
C SER A 78 14.89 18.16 27.89
N ALA A 79 14.46 19.41 28.09
CA ALA A 79 13.68 20.14 27.10
C ALA A 79 14.46 20.36 25.79
N ASP A 80 15.76 20.62 25.88
CA ASP A 80 16.62 20.81 24.72
C ASP A 80 16.74 19.53 23.87
N GLU A 81 16.88 18.36 24.51
CA GLU A 81 16.90 17.07 23.83
C GLU A 81 15.58 16.77 23.10
N ILE A 82 14.44 17.10 23.73
CA ILE A 82 13.12 16.93 23.12
C ILE A 82 12.97 17.83 21.89
N LEU A 83 13.37 19.11 21.98
CA LEU A 83 13.29 20.05 20.87
C LEU A 83 14.24 19.69 19.71
N ALA A 84 15.35 19.02 20.01
CA ALA A 84 16.31 18.57 19.01
C ALA A 84 15.89 17.28 18.28
N TYR A 85 14.96 16.51 18.83
CA TYR A 85 14.58 15.21 18.27
C TYR A 85 13.96 15.32 16.86
N ARG A 86 14.41 14.45 15.93
CA ARG A 86 13.94 14.41 14.54
C ARG A 86 13.05 13.20 14.31
N VAL A 87 11.87 13.48 13.73
CA VAL A 87 10.81 12.50 13.41
C VAL A 87 10.98 11.94 11.99
N ASP A 88 12.10 12.22 11.34
CA ASP A 88 12.35 11.85 9.96
C ASP A 88 12.57 10.33 9.77
N TRP A 89 12.56 9.97 8.48
CA TRP A 89 12.68 8.62 7.95
C TRP A 89 13.88 8.63 6.99
N LYS A 90 14.81 7.69 7.16
CA LYS A 90 15.86 7.44 6.16
C LYS A 90 15.35 6.52 5.07
#